data_AF-A0A519JU02-F1
#
_entry.id   AF-A0A519JU02-F1
#
_cell.length_a   1.000
_cell.length_b   1.000
_cell.length_c   1.000
_cell.angle_alpha   90.00
_cell.angle_beta   90.00
_cell.angle_gamma   90.00
#
_symmetry.space_group_name_H-M   'P 1'
#
loop_
_entity.id
_entity.type
_entity.pdbx_description
1 polymer ?
#
loop_
_entity_poly.entity_id
_entity_poly.type
_entity_poly.pdbx_seq_one_letter_code
_entity_poly.pdbx_strand_id
1 'polypeptide(L)'
;MNQEVLIFPALQGNFIDEEVRRYATKQNWKIIDGYNFGGYAKVSRELVDFINDFYVKTRIPLDPVYTGKLLFGVMDLIAQDYFAPGSKILAIHTGGLQGVKGMNKILKNKNLPLLEIDV
;
A
#
# COMPACT_ATOMS: atom_id res chain seq x y z
N MET A 1 -23.67 6.26 11.00
CA MET A 1 -22.67 5.49 10.23
C MET A 1 -21.31 5.77 10.84
N ASN A 2 -20.63 4.75 11.36
CA ASN A 2 -19.30 4.88 11.95
C ASN A 2 -18.26 4.48 10.88
N GLN A 3 -18.00 5.39 9.93
CA GLN A 3 -17.02 5.17 8.87
C GLN A 3 -15.69 5.82 9.29
N GLU A 4 -14.59 5.09 9.19
CA GLU A 4 -13.24 5.60 9.38
C GLU A 4 -12.46 5.42 8.07
N VAL A 5 -11.61 6.40 7.72
CA VAL A 5 -10.74 6.37 6.54
C VAL A 5 -9.29 6.22 7.00
N LEU A 6 -8.66 5.11 6.65
CA LEU A 6 -7.25 4.89 6.91
C LEU A 6 -6.42 5.32 5.70
N ILE A 7 -5.39 6.14 5.95
CA ILE A 7 -4.51 6.69 4.92
C ILE A 7 -3.13 6.07 5.09
N PHE A 8 -2.62 5.41 4.05
CA PHE A 8 -1.32 4.74 4.05
C PHE A 8 -0.35 5.53 3.16
N PRO A 9 0.56 6.33 3.73
CA PRO A 9 1.39 7.20 2.91
C PRO A 9 2.51 6.46 2.20
N ALA A 10 2.69 6.75 0.91
CA ALA A 10 3.87 6.30 0.17
C ALA A 10 5.11 7.18 0.45
N LEU A 11 4.90 8.41 0.94
CA LEU A 11 5.95 9.37 1.29
C LEU A 11 6.29 9.27 2.78
N GLN A 12 7.52 9.65 3.12
CA GLN A 12 7.93 9.86 4.51
C GLN A 12 7.77 11.34 4.88
N GLY A 13 7.23 11.63 6.06
CA GLY A 13 7.21 12.96 6.63
C GLY A 13 5.92 13.29 7.37
N ASN A 14 5.99 14.28 8.25
CA ASN A 14 4.88 14.65 9.14
C ASN A 14 3.89 15.63 8.49
N PHE A 15 4.13 16.05 7.25
CA PHE A 15 3.31 17.05 6.54
C PHE A 15 2.01 16.47 5.96
N ILE A 16 1.85 15.15 5.94
CA ILE A 16 0.70 14.49 5.31
C ILE A 16 -0.59 14.83 6.05
N ASP A 17 -0.54 14.95 7.39
CA ASP A 17 -1.69 15.36 8.20
C ASP A 17 -2.19 16.76 7.80
N GLU A 18 -1.28 17.72 7.65
CA GLU A 18 -1.60 19.08 7.21
C GLU A 18 -2.15 19.11 5.78
N GLU A 19 -1.57 18.33 4.86
CA GLU A 19 -2.06 18.23 3.48
C GLU A 19 -3.47 17.62 3.42
N VAL A 20 -3.74 16.55 4.17
CA VAL A 20 -5.09 15.96 4.24
C VAL A 20 -6.08 16.96 4.83
N ARG A 21 -5.73 17.66 5.92
CA ARG A 21 -6.59 18.69 6.53
C ARG A 21 -6.95 19.82 5.58
N ARG A 22 -6.09 20.15 4.61
CA ARG A 22 -6.35 21.20 3.63
C ARG A 22 -7.53 20.86 2.71
N TYR A 23 -7.74 19.58 2.40
CA TYR A 23 -8.75 19.14 1.43
C TYR A 23 -9.92 18.35 2.05
N ALA A 24 -9.71 17.69 3.19
CA ALA A 24 -10.74 16.90 3.85
C ALA A 24 -11.68 17.78 4.67
N THR A 25 -12.99 17.69 4.37
CA THR A 25 -14.03 18.40 5.16
C THR A 25 -14.42 17.65 6.43
N LYS A 26 -14.16 16.34 6.49
CA LYS A 26 -14.39 15.49 7.67
C LYS A 26 -13.07 15.16 8.36
N GLN A 27 -13.16 14.80 9.64
CA GLN A 27 -12.02 14.41 10.48
C GLN A 27 -12.03 12.92 10.84
N ASN A 28 -12.86 12.11 10.17
CA ASN A 28 -12.96 10.67 10.41
C ASN A 28 -11.88 9.88 9.65
N TRP A 29 -10.64 10.35 9.72
CA TRP A 29 -9.50 9.72 9.06
C TRP A 29 -8.31 9.62 10.00
N LYS A 30 -7.44 8.65 9.71
CA LYS A 30 -6.21 8.41 10.45
C LYS A 30 -5.09 8.07 9.49
N ILE A 31 -3.92 8.67 9.70
CA ILE A 31 -2.71 8.29 9.00
C ILE A 31 -2.13 7.04 9.66
N ILE A 32 -1.85 6.03 8.85
CA ILE A 32 -1.20 4.79 9.23
C ILE A 32 0.23 4.81 8.67
N ASP A 33 1.17 5.18 9.52
CA ASP A 33 2.60 5.16 9.21
C ASP A 33 3.20 3.75 9.34
N GLY A 34 4.47 3.61 8.97
CA GLY A 34 5.21 2.33 9.03
C GLY A 34 5.20 1.52 7.74
N TYR A 35 4.23 1.76 6.85
CA TYR A 35 4.07 1.01 5.59
C TYR A 35 4.63 1.74 4.35
N ASN A 36 5.50 2.74 4.54
CA ASN A 36 6.07 3.49 3.42
C ASN A 36 7.29 2.82 2.78
N PHE A 37 7.86 1.76 3.38
CA PHE A 37 9.00 0.99 2.87
C PHE A 37 10.23 1.83 2.47
N GLY A 38 10.54 2.87 3.26
CA GLY A 38 11.63 3.79 2.98
C GLY A 38 11.24 5.00 2.13
N GLY A 39 9.95 5.18 1.84
CA GLY A 39 9.41 6.35 1.17
C GLY A 39 9.09 6.13 -0.32
N TYR A 40 8.95 7.24 -1.04
CA TYR A 40 8.40 7.24 -2.39
C TYR A 40 9.24 6.43 -3.37
N ALA A 41 8.57 5.57 -4.14
CA ALA A 41 9.17 4.62 -5.09
C ALA A 41 10.25 3.68 -4.50
N LYS A 42 10.40 3.63 -3.17
CA LYS A 42 11.21 2.63 -2.50
C LYS A 42 10.42 1.35 -2.32
N VAL A 43 11.13 0.24 -2.51
CA VAL A 43 10.63 -1.14 -2.44
C VAL A 43 11.62 -1.97 -1.64
N SER A 44 11.10 -2.88 -0.82
CA SER A 44 11.86 -3.90 -0.09
C SER A 44 11.60 -5.27 -0.71
N ARG A 45 12.43 -6.27 -0.37
CA ARG A 45 12.17 -7.68 -0.70
C ARG A 45 10.79 -8.12 -0.18
N GLU A 46 10.51 -7.82 1.09
CA GLU A 46 9.24 -8.12 1.75
C GLU A 46 8.03 -7.59 0.99
N LEU A 47 8.07 -6.33 0.53
CA LEU A 47 6.97 -5.75 -0.25
C LEU A 47 6.78 -6.47 -1.59
N VAL A 48 7.87 -6.84 -2.27
CA VAL A 48 7.80 -7.57 -3.55
C VAL A 48 7.23 -8.97 -3.33
N ASP A 49 7.72 -9.68 -2.32
CA ASP A 49 7.27 -11.03 -1.99
C ASP A 49 5.77 -11.01 -1.62
N PHE A 50 5.33 -10.01 -0.85
CA PHE A 50 3.91 -9.78 -0.58
C PHE A 50 3.09 -9.54 -1.84
N ILE A 51 3.52 -8.64 -2.74
CA ILE A 51 2.77 -8.32 -3.96
C ILE A 51 2.60 -9.57 -4.83
N ASN A 52 3.66 -10.37 -4.97
CA ASN A 52 3.63 -11.61 -5.75
C ASN A 52 2.68 -12.63 -5.11
N ASP A 53 2.78 -12.86 -3.80
CA ASP A 53 1.91 -13.80 -3.08
C ASP A 53 0.43 -13.34 -3.11
N PHE A 54 0.19 -12.04 -2.93
CA PHE A 54 -1.13 -11.45 -3.04
C PHE A 54 -1.73 -11.68 -4.43
N TYR A 55 -0.93 -11.49 -5.48
CA TYR A 55 -1.37 -11.74 -6.85
C TYR A 55 -1.68 -13.21 -7.11
N VAL A 56 -0.83 -14.13 -6.63
CA VAL A 56 -1.08 -15.58 -6.76
C VAL A 56 -2.41 -15.98 -6.11
N LYS A 57 -2.71 -15.42 -4.93
CA LYS A 57 -3.92 -15.74 -4.16
C LYS A 57 -5.19 -15.09 -4.68
N THR A 58 -5.10 -13.86 -5.19
CA THR A 58 -6.29 -13.03 -5.48
C THR A 58 -6.50 -12.74 -6.96
N ARG A 59 -5.44 -12.88 -7.78
CA ARG A 59 -5.36 -12.42 -9.18
C ARG A 59 -5.59 -10.92 -9.36
N ILE A 60 -5.43 -10.13 -8.30
CA ILE A 60 -5.48 -8.67 -8.35
C ILE A 60 -4.04 -8.15 -8.37
N PRO A 61 -3.59 -7.55 -9.49
CA PRO A 61 -2.23 -7.00 -9.58
C PRO A 61 -2.13 -5.72 -8.77
N LEU A 62 -1.00 -5.50 -8.08
CA LEU A 62 -0.75 -4.29 -7.28
C LEU A 62 0.47 -3.54 -7.82
N ASP A 63 0.43 -2.21 -7.77
CA ASP A 63 1.60 -1.39 -8.05
C ASP A 63 2.53 -1.30 -6.82
N PRO A 64 3.85 -1.29 -7.00
CA PRO A 64 4.81 -1.32 -5.90
C PRO A 64 5.00 0.04 -5.20
N VAL A 65 4.43 1.13 -5.73
CA VAL A 65 4.62 2.48 -5.21
C VAL A 65 3.49 2.85 -4.24
N TYR A 66 2.25 2.44 -4.51
CA TYR A 66 1.06 2.85 -3.77
C TYR A 66 0.21 1.66 -3.31
N THR A 67 -0.48 0.97 -4.21
CA THR A 67 -1.50 -0.04 -3.88
C THR A 67 -0.90 -1.26 -3.21
N GLY A 68 0.33 -1.65 -3.55
CA GLY A 68 1.10 -2.66 -2.83
C GLY A 68 1.31 -2.31 -1.37
N LYS A 69 1.67 -1.06 -1.07
CA LYS A 69 1.89 -0.58 0.30
C LYS A 69 0.61 -0.49 1.11
N LEU A 70 -0.46 0.00 0.47
CA LEU A 70 -1.81 0.05 1.04
C LEU A 70 -2.28 -1.35 1.46
N LEU A 71 -2.24 -2.31 0.53
CA LEU A 71 -2.75 -3.66 0.79
C LEU A 71 -1.84 -4.42 1.75
N PHE A 72 -0.53 -4.19 1.72
CA PHE A 72 0.37 -4.73 2.74
C PHE A 72 -0.07 -4.26 4.12
N GLY A 73 -0.24 -2.95 4.31
CA GLY A 73 -0.63 -2.39 5.60
C GLY A 73 -2.00 -2.85 6.07
N VAL A 74 -2.98 -2.96 5.17
CA VAL A 74 -4.31 -3.51 5.52
C VAL A 74 -4.20 -4.96 5.98
N MET A 75 -3.47 -5.82 5.27
CA MET A 75 -3.33 -7.23 5.62
C MET A 75 -2.57 -7.42 6.94
N ASP A 76 -1.53 -6.62 7.18
CA ASP A 76 -0.78 -6.62 8.42
C ASP A 76 -1.64 -6.15 9.62
N LEU A 77 -2.42 -5.07 9.45
CA LEU A 77 -3.37 -4.62 10.49
C LEU A 77 -4.45 -5.67 10.80
N ILE A 78 -4.92 -6.43 9.80
CA ILE A 78 -5.83 -7.55 10.02
C ILE A 78 -5.14 -8.63 10.86
N ALA A 79 -3.89 -8.97 10.56
CA ALA A 79 -3.13 -9.98 11.30
C ALA A 79 -2.83 -9.57 12.76
N GLN A 80 -2.85 -8.27 13.05
CA GLN A 80 -2.66 -7.70 14.39
C GLN A 80 -3.98 -7.45 15.15
N ASP A 81 -5.11 -7.98 14.67
CA ASP A 81 -6.43 -7.78 15.27
C ASP A 81 -6.81 -6.29 15.45
N TYR A 82 -6.30 -5.41 14.57
CA TYR A 82 -6.58 -3.97 14.64
C TYR A 82 -8.06 -3.65 14.42
N PHE A 83 -8.70 -4.38 13.50
CA PHE A 83 -10.11 -4.16 13.15
C PHE A 83 -11.01 -5.03 14.03
N ALA A 84 -12.06 -4.42 14.59
CA ALA A 84 -13.07 -5.15 15.35
C ALA A 84 -13.71 -6.28 14.51
N PRO A 85 -14.03 -7.44 15.10
CA PRO A 85 -14.70 -8.52 14.39
C PRO A 85 -15.99 -8.05 13.68
N GLY A 86 -16.17 -8.48 12.42
CA GLY A 86 -17.31 -8.08 11.59
C GLY A 86 -17.16 -6.72 10.88
N SER A 87 -16.00 -6.06 11.01
CA SER A 87 -15.65 -4.88 10.22
C SER A 87 -15.76 -5.14 8.72
N LYS A 88 -16.27 -4.15 7.98
CA LYS A 88 -16.29 -4.16 6.50
C LYS A 88 -15.22 -3.20 5.98
N ILE A 89 -14.22 -3.74 5.30
CA ILE A 89 -13.09 -2.97 4.79
C ILE A 89 -13.29 -2.72 3.28
N LEU A 90 -13.18 -1.46 2.87
CA LEU A 90 -13.15 -1.05 1.47
C LEU A 90 -11.77 -0.46 1.16
N ALA A 91 -10.98 -1.17 0.35
CA ALA A 91 -9.72 -0.68 -0.18
C ALA A 91 -9.92 -0.11 -1.59
N ILE A 92 -9.38 1.09 -1.86
CA ILE A 92 -9.47 1.73 -3.17
C ILE A 92 -8.20 1.42 -3.97
N HIS A 93 -8.33 0.56 -4.97
CA HIS A 93 -7.24 0.23 -5.89
C HIS A 93 -7.16 1.26 -7.03
N THR A 94 -6.24 2.22 -6.93
CA THR A 94 -6.15 3.34 -7.87
C THR A 94 -5.40 3.05 -9.18
N GLY A 95 -4.83 1.85 -9.35
CA GLY A 95 -4.09 1.46 -10.56
C GLY A 95 -2.58 1.60 -10.37
N GLY A 96 -1.87 2.17 -11.35
CA GLY A 96 -0.41 2.37 -11.29
C GLY A 96 0.43 1.24 -11.89
N LEU A 97 -0.21 0.23 -12.47
CA LEU A 97 0.43 -0.99 -13.00
C LEU A 97 1.43 -0.72 -14.13
N GLN A 98 1.27 0.39 -14.87
CA GLN A 98 2.21 0.81 -15.90
C GLN A 98 3.64 1.02 -15.38
N GLY A 99 3.80 1.24 -14.07
CA GLY A 99 5.10 1.39 -13.40
C GLY A 99 5.88 0.08 -13.19
N VAL A 100 5.23 -1.08 -13.27
CA VAL A 100 5.81 -2.39 -12.90
C VAL A 100 7.01 -2.73 -13.78
N LYS A 101 6.91 -2.53 -15.10
CA LYS A 101 8.02 -2.78 -16.03
C LYS A 101 9.26 -1.94 -15.69
N GLY A 102 9.05 -0.68 -15.30
CA GLY A 102 10.13 0.20 -14.84
C GLY A 102 10.73 -0.29 -13.52
N MET A 103 9.87 -0.66 -12.56
CA MET A 103 10.32 -1.18 -11.27
C MET A 103 11.12 -2.47 -11.40
N ASN A 104 10.71 -3.40 -12.26
CA ASN A 104 11.44 -4.66 -12.48
C ASN A 104 12.88 -4.44 -12.99
N LYS A 105 13.14 -3.35 -13.74
CA LYS A 105 14.53 -2.99 -14.09
C LYS A 105 15.33 -2.60 -12.85
N ILE A 106 14.73 -1.84 -11.93
CA ILE A 106 15.36 -1.43 -10.67
C ILE A 106 15.60 -2.63 -9.76
N LEU A 107 14.61 -3.51 -9.61
CA LEU A 107 14.69 -4.74 -8.80
C LEU A 107 15.80 -5.66 -9.32
N LYS A 108 15.87 -5.86 -10.64
CA LYS A 108 16.94 -6.64 -11.29
C LYS A 108 18.32 -6.09 -10.94
N ASN A 109 18.53 -4.77 -11.04
CA ASN A 109 19.81 -4.14 -10.71
C ASN A 109 20.17 -4.27 -9.22
N LYS A 110 19.18 -4.50 -8.34
CA LYS A 110 19.37 -4.71 -6.90
C LYS A 110 19.44 -6.18 -6.51
N ASN A 111 19.42 -7.13 -7.45
CA ASN A 111 19.32 -8.57 -7.20
C ASN A 111 18.14 -8.94 -6.28
N LEU A 112 17.01 -8.27 -6.47
CA LEU A 112 15.74 -8.57 -5.79
C LEU A 112 14.82 -9.39 -6.71
N PRO A 113 13.82 -10.09 -6.16
CA PRO A 113 12.79 -10.74 -6.96
C PRO A 113 12.10 -9.72 -7.85
N LEU A 114 11.60 -10.18 -8.99
CA LEU A 114 10.80 -9.34 -9.87
C LEU A 114 9.33 -9.43 -9.44
N LEU A 115 8.56 -8.42 -9.81
CA LEU A 115 7.11 -8.47 -9.74
C LEU A 115 6.61 -9.37 -10.87
N GLU A 116 6.01 -10.50 -10.50
CA GLU A 116 5.51 -11.56 -11.39
C GLU A 116 3.99 -11.48 -11.48
N ILE A 117 3.51 -10.33 -11.98
CA ILE A 117 2.08 -10.04 -12.13
C ILE A 117 1.76 -9.85 -13.62
N ASP A 118 0.70 -10.50 -14.11
CA ASP A 118 0.29 -10.38 -15.51
C ASP A 118 -0.47 -9.07 -15.71
N VAL A 119 0.22 -8.06 -16.24
CA VAL A 119 -0.29 -6.70 -16.53
C VAL A 119 0.14 -6.18 -17.89
#